data_AF-A0A6G3XSV4-F1
#
_entry.id   AF-A0A6G3XSV4-F1
#
_cell.length_a   1.000
_cell.length_b   1.000
_cell.length_c   1.000
_cell.angle_alpha   90.00
_cell.angle_beta   90.00
_cell.angle_gamma   90.00
#
_symmetry.space_group_name_H-M   'P 1'
#
loop_
_entity.id
_entity.type
_entity.pdbx_description
1 polymer ?
#
loop_
_entity_poly.entity_id
_entity_poly.type
_entity_poly.pdbx_seq_one_letter_code
_entity_poly.pdbx_strand_id
1 'polypeptide(L)'
;EGVFSRGYKGAGHPHTNMAKAALNMLTRTSAQEMFEKDGILMTAVDTGWITDERPHPDKMRLAEEGFHAPLDLVDGAARVYDPIVRGEAGEALYGCFLKDYAPANW
;
A
#
# COMPACT_ATOMS: atom_id res chain seq x y z
N GLU A 1 -6.18 5.09 -0.15
CA GLU A 1 -6.05 5.95 1.06
C GLU A 1 -4.60 6.38 1.19
N GLY A 2 -4.22 7.30 2.09
CA GLY A 2 -2.81 7.62 2.34
C GLY A 2 -2.06 8.46 1.28
N VAL A 3 -2.76 8.90 0.22
CA VAL A 3 -2.19 9.76 -0.83
C VAL A 3 -2.47 11.22 -0.51
N PHE A 4 -1.46 12.09 -0.37
CA PHE A 4 -1.65 13.48 0.06
C PHE A 4 -2.37 14.32 -1.01
N SER A 5 -2.00 14.12 -2.28
CA SER A 5 -2.45 14.94 -3.41
C SER A 5 -3.86 14.63 -3.95
N ARG A 6 -4.58 13.70 -3.34
CA ARG A 6 -5.90 13.27 -3.83
C ARG A 6 -6.94 14.39 -3.65
N GLY A 7 -7.58 14.79 -4.76
CA GLY A 7 -8.50 15.95 -4.80
C GLY A 7 -9.75 15.87 -3.91
N TYR A 8 -10.24 14.68 -3.60
CA TYR A 8 -11.29 14.48 -2.59
C TYR A 8 -10.93 13.30 -1.68
N LYS A 9 -11.04 13.52 -0.37
CA LYS A 9 -10.98 12.49 0.67
C LYS A 9 -12.25 12.61 1.49
N GLY A 10 -13.08 11.57 1.46
CA GLY A 10 -14.23 11.51 2.35
C GLY A 10 -13.79 11.54 3.82
N ALA A 11 -14.69 11.95 4.72
CA ALA A 11 -14.44 11.95 6.17
C ALA A 11 -14.31 10.53 6.77
N GLY A 12 -14.44 9.48 5.97
CA GLY A 12 -14.20 8.10 6.39
C GLY A 12 -12.71 7.84 6.64
N HIS A 13 -12.42 7.25 7.80
CA HIS A 13 -11.09 6.78 8.22
C HIS A 13 -9.97 7.86 8.24
N PRO A 14 -10.16 9.01 8.91
CA PRO A 14 -9.14 10.06 8.95
C PRO A 14 -7.83 9.60 9.59
N HIS A 15 -7.90 8.76 10.63
CA HIS A 15 -6.72 8.19 11.29
C HIS A 15 -5.95 7.24 10.36
N THR A 16 -6.64 6.36 9.63
CA THR A 16 -6.00 5.45 8.67
C THR A 16 -5.36 6.23 7.53
N ASN A 17 -6.03 7.27 7.02
CA ASN A 17 -5.46 8.15 6.01
C ASN A 17 -4.18 8.86 6.49
N MET A 18 -4.19 9.38 7.72
CA MET A 18 -3.03 10.01 8.34
C MET A 18 -1.88 9.02 8.51
N ALA A 19 -2.15 7.82 9.06
CA ALA A 19 -1.14 6.79 9.28
C ALA A 19 -0.51 6.32 7.97
N LYS A 20 -1.32 6.02 6.94
CA LYS A 20 -0.84 5.62 5.62
C LYS A 20 -0.01 6.73 4.95
N ALA A 21 -0.42 8.00 5.09
CA ALA A 21 0.35 9.13 4.57
C ALA A 21 1.70 9.30 5.30
N ALA A 22 1.74 9.11 6.62
CA ALA A 22 2.97 9.16 7.39
C ALA A 22 3.96 8.04 6.98
N LEU A 23 3.47 6.81 6.76
CA LEU A 23 4.30 5.70 6.25
C LEU A 23 4.83 5.98 4.84
N ASN A 24 4.00 6.53 3.96
CA ASN A 24 4.43 6.95 2.63
C ASN A 24 5.55 8.01 2.69
N MET A 25 5.42 8.98 3.61
CA MET A 25 6.45 10.00 3.81
C MET A 25 7.76 9.44 4.37
N LEU A 26 7.71 8.41 5.22
CA LEU A 26 8.90 7.69 5.69
C LEU A 26 9.68 7.12 4.49
N THR A 27 9.02 6.36 3.61
CA THR A 27 9.67 5.84 2.39
C THR A 27 10.21 6.98 1.53
N ARG A 28 9.40 7.99 1.22
CA ARG A 28 9.81 9.10 0.34
C ARG A 28 11.02 9.86 0.85
N THR A 29 11.21 9.96 2.17
CA THR A 29 12.28 10.75 2.78
C THR A 29 13.55 9.91 2.96
N SER A 30 13.40 8.66 3.42
CA SER A 30 14.55 7.82 3.83
C SER A 30 15.13 6.97 2.69
N ALA A 31 14.36 6.70 1.62
CA ALA A 31 14.78 5.71 0.62
C ALA A 31 16.10 6.03 -0.08
N GLN A 32 16.36 7.32 -0.38
CA GLN A 32 17.62 7.71 -1.05
C GLN A 32 18.83 7.42 -0.16
N GLU A 33 18.77 7.86 1.11
CA GLU A 33 19.86 7.63 2.07
C GLU A 33 20.10 6.14 2.33
N MET A 34 19.02 5.37 2.47
CA MET A 34 19.07 3.93 2.72
C MET A 34 19.66 3.16 1.54
N PHE A 35 19.38 3.60 0.31
CA PHE A 35 20.01 3.04 -0.88
C PHE A 35 21.50 3.38 -0.95
N GLU A 36 21.86 4.65 -0.78
CA GLU A 36 23.24 5.12 -0.92
C GLU A 36 24.19 4.57 0.16
N LYS A 37 23.71 4.45 1.40
CA LYS A 37 24.54 4.04 2.55
C LYS A 37 24.55 2.53 2.75
N ASP A 38 23.39 1.89 2.62
CA ASP A 38 23.19 0.50 3.05
C ASP A 38 22.79 -0.44 1.91
N GLY A 39 22.56 0.08 0.70
CA GLY A 39 22.08 -0.70 -0.43
C GLY A 39 20.63 -1.19 -0.27
N ILE A 40 19.84 -0.53 0.59
CA ILE A 40 18.47 -0.94 0.90
C ILE A 40 17.48 -0.25 -0.04
N LEU A 41 16.73 -1.04 -0.81
CA LEU A 41 15.63 -0.56 -1.65
C LEU A 41 14.35 -0.41 -0.81
N MET A 42 14.02 0.82 -0.41
CA MET A 42 12.77 1.13 0.29
C MET A 42 11.65 1.53 -0.68
N THR A 43 10.54 0.79 -0.67
CA THR A 43 9.38 1.02 -1.54
C THR A 43 8.07 0.95 -0.75
N ALA A 44 7.13 1.83 -1.08
CA ALA A 44 5.78 1.82 -0.52
C ALA A 44 4.82 1.13 -1.51
N VAL A 45 3.91 0.30 -1.02
CA VAL A 45 3.02 -0.51 -1.87
C VAL A 45 1.56 -0.38 -1.41
N ASP A 46 0.65 -0.12 -2.35
CA ASP A 46 -0.79 -0.24 -2.17
C ASP A 46 -1.25 -1.66 -2.55
N THR A 47 -1.66 -2.43 -1.54
CA THR A 47 -2.20 -3.79 -1.74
C THR A 47 -3.58 -3.79 -2.38
N GLY A 48 -4.25 -2.64 -2.47
CA GLY A 48 -5.65 -2.55 -2.79
C GLY A 48 -6.55 -3.04 -1.64
N TRP A 49 -7.82 -3.25 -1.94
CA TRP A 49 -8.81 -3.67 -0.96
C TRP A 49 -8.89 -5.20 -0.89
N ILE A 50 -8.14 -5.77 0.06
CA ILE A 50 -7.98 -7.23 0.23
C ILE A 50 -8.75 -7.80 1.43
N THR A 51 -9.25 -6.94 2.32
CA THR A 51 -9.95 -7.34 3.55
C THR A 51 -11.11 -6.42 3.86
N ASP A 52 -12.22 -6.96 4.37
CA ASP A 52 -13.26 -6.13 4.98
C ASP A 52 -12.81 -5.67 6.38
N GLU A 53 -12.60 -4.35 6.52
CA GLU A 53 -12.15 -3.67 7.75
C GLU A 53 -13.31 -3.18 8.62
N ARG A 54 -14.57 -3.47 8.24
CA ARG A 54 -15.75 -3.13 9.06
C ARG A 54 -15.73 -3.86 10.42
N PRO A 55 -16.45 -3.33 11.44
CA PRO A 55 -16.61 -4.00 12.72
C PRO A 55 -17.06 -5.45 12.57
N HIS A 56 -16.53 -6.33 13.42
CA HIS A 56 -16.74 -7.79 13.32
C HIS A 56 -18.22 -8.21 13.12
N PRO A 57 -19.21 -7.66 13.86
CA PRO A 57 -20.61 -8.04 13.66
C PRO A 57 -21.12 -7.71 12.24
N ASP A 58 -20.83 -6.51 11.74
CA ASP A 58 -21.24 -6.07 10.41
C ASP A 58 -20.55 -6.86 9.31
N LYS A 59 -19.24 -7.08 9.47
CA LYS A 59 -18.43 -7.90 8.57
C LYS A 59 -19.02 -9.30 8.41
N MET A 60 -19.43 -9.94 9.51
CA MET A 60 -19.96 -11.30 9.45
C MET A 60 -21.31 -11.38 8.77
N ARG A 61 -22.23 -10.48 9.12
CA ARG A 61 -23.53 -10.39 8.44
C ARG A 61 -23.38 -10.18 6.93
N LEU A 62 -22.51 -9.26 6.53
CA LEU A 62 -22.27 -8.98 5.11
C LEU A 62 -21.62 -10.16 4.39
N ALA A 63 -20.69 -10.86 5.04
CA ALA A 63 -20.09 -12.07 4.49
C ALA A 63 -21.14 -13.18 4.26
N GLU A 64 -22.09 -13.35 5.17
CA GLU A 64 -23.24 -14.26 5.00
C GLU A 64 -24.14 -13.86 3.81
N GLU A 65 -24.26 -12.56 3.55
CA GLU A 65 -24.94 -11.99 2.38
C GLU A 65 -24.11 -12.11 1.07
N GLY A 66 -22.92 -12.71 1.13
CA GLY A 66 -22.04 -12.96 -0.02
C GLY A 66 -21.06 -11.84 -0.32
N PHE A 67 -20.96 -10.83 0.54
CA PHE A 67 -19.97 -9.76 0.37
C PHE A 67 -18.54 -10.29 0.55
N HIS A 68 -17.65 -9.87 -0.35
CA HIS A 68 -16.22 -10.07 -0.24
C HIS A 68 -15.47 -8.86 -0.82
N ALA A 69 -14.23 -8.67 -0.38
CA ALA A 69 -13.35 -7.66 -0.95
C ALA A 69 -13.04 -8.01 -2.42
N PRO A 70 -12.80 -7.01 -3.29
CA PRO A 70 -12.59 -7.23 -4.72
C PRO A 70 -11.26 -7.92 -5.05
N LEU A 71 -10.30 -7.91 -4.13
CA LEU A 71 -9.03 -8.61 -4.23
C LEU A 71 -8.90 -9.58 -3.06
N ASP A 72 -8.14 -10.65 -3.25
CA ASP A 72 -7.88 -11.62 -2.20
C ASP A 72 -6.52 -11.42 -1.51
N LEU A 73 -6.19 -12.29 -0.55
CA LEU A 73 -4.92 -12.23 0.17
C LEU A 73 -3.72 -12.56 -0.73
N VAL A 74 -3.91 -13.38 -1.77
CA VAL A 74 -2.87 -13.74 -2.74
C VAL A 74 -2.55 -12.54 -3.62
N ASP A 75 -3.56 -11.81 -4.09
CA ASP A 75 -3.40 -10.54 -4.80
C ASP A 75 -2.61 -9.52 -3.97
N GLY A 76 -2.98 -9.37 -2.69
CA GLY A 76 -2.28 -8.49 -1.76
C GLY A 76 -0.82 -8.88 -1.56
N ALA A 77 -0.55 -10.17 -1.34
CA ALA A 77 0.79 -10.69 -1.17
C ALA A 77 1.65 -10.51 -2.43
N ALA A 78 1.09 -10.79 -3.61
CA ALA A 78 1.79 -10.63 -4.88
C ALA A 78 2.24 -9.18 -5.11
N ARG A 79 1.40 -8.20 -4.76
CA ARG A 79 1.73 -6.76 -4.88
C ARG A 79 2.89 -6.36 -3.96
N VAL A 80 2.93 -6.86 -2.72
CA VAL A 80 4.04 -6.60 -1.79
C VAL A 80 5.32 -7.30 -2.25
N TYR A 81 5.20 -8.48 -2.86
CA TYR A 81 6.32 -9.28 -3.32
C TYR A 81 6.96 -8.76 -4.63
N ASP A 82 6.18 -8.15 -5.53
CA ASP A 82 6.64 -7.61 -6.81
C ASP A 82 7.95 -6.77 -6.75
N PRO A 83 8.06 -5.72 -5.91
CA PRO A 83 9.27 -4.92 -5.84
C PRO A 83 10.50 -5.72 -5.37
N ILE A 84 10.31 -6.80 -4.60
CA ILE A 84 11.40 -7.67 -4.16
C ILE A 84 11.94 -8.46 -5.35
N VAL A 85 11.06 -9.11 -6.12
CA VAL A 85 11.44 -9.90 -7.31
C VAL A 85 12.12 -9.03 -8.36
N ARG A 86 11.59 -7.82 -8.60
CA ARG A 86 12.19 -6.86 -9.53
C ARG A 86 13.57 -6.38 -9.04
N GLY A 87 13.70 -6.14 -7.74
CA GLY A 87 14.98 -5.83 -7.10
C GLY A 87 16.02 -6.95 -7.28
N GLU A 88 15.63 -8.20 -7.04
CA GLU A 88 16.49 -9.38 -7.27
C GLU A 88 16.90 -9.53 -8.74
N ALA A 89 16.04 -9.11 -9.67
CA ALA A 89 16.32 -9.06 -11.11
C ALA A 89 17.20 -7.87 -11.54
N GLY A 90 17.60 -7.00 -10.61
CA GLY A 90 18.50 -5.87 -10.84
C GLY A 90 17.81 -4.53 -11.11
N GLU A 91 16.49 -4.44 -10.94
CA GLU A 91 15.78 -3.17 -11.04
C GLU A 91 15.82 -2.41 -9.70
N ALA A 92 16.46 -1.24 -9.69
CA ALA A 92 16.54 -0.38 -8.51
C ALA A 92 15.22 0.37 -8.25
N LEU A 93 14.22 -0.34 -7.73
CA LEU A 93 12.91 0.22 -7.40
C LEU A 93 12.90 0.68 -5.94
N TYR A 94 13.17 1.97 -5.71
CA TYR A 94 13.18 2.59 -4.38
C TYR A 94 12.67 4.04 -4.43
N GLY A 95 12.26 4.58 -3.27
CA GLY A 95 11.79 5.96 -3.18
C GLY A 95 10.50 6.23 -3.95
N CYS A 96 9.73 5.18 -4.24
CA CYS A 96 8.50 5.24 -5.01
C CYS A 96 7.32 4.64 -4.24
N PHE A 97 6.12 4.97 -4.72
CA PHE A 97 4.86 4.38 -4.30
C PHE A 97 4.30 3.56 -5.45
N LEU A 98 4.07 2.27 -5.22
CA LEU A 98 3.51 1.37 -6.21
C LEU A 98 2.02 1.17 -5.97
N LYS A 99 1.25 1.30 -7.05
CA LYS A 99 -0.15 0.92 -7.10
C LYS A 99 -0.38 0.17 -8.39
N ASP A 100 -0.99 -1.01 -8.29
CA ASP A 100 -1.23 -1.89 -9.44
C ASP A 100 0.08 -2.20 -10.21
N TYR A 101 1.14 -2.54 -9.46
CA TYR A 101 2.49 -2.89 -9.98
C TYR A 101 3.26 -1.76 -10.68
N ALA A 102 2.72 -0.54 -10.71
CA ALA A 102 3.32 0.61 -11.37
C ALA A 102 3.57 1.77 -10.39
N PRO A 103 4.60 2.62 -10.62
CA PRO A 103 4.76 3.86 -9.90
C PRO A 103 3.52 4.76 -10.00
N ALA A 104 3.09 5.28 -8.86
CA ALA A 104 1.93 6.15 -8.72
C ALA A 104 2.28 7.41 -7.92
N ASN A 105 1.41 8.42 -8.02
CA ASN A 105 1.59 9.66 -7.27
C ASN A 105 1.33 9.46 -5.77
N TRP A 106 2.15 10.11 -4.96
CA TRP A 106 2.03 10.22 -3.50
C TRP A 106 0.83 11.04 -3.04
#